data_AF-A0A7S2IVK4-F1
#
_entry.id   AF-A0A7S2IVK4-F1
#
_cell.length_a   1.000
_cell.length_b   1.000
_cell.length_c   1.000
_cell.angle_alpha   90.00
_cell.angle_beta   90.00
_cell.angle_gamma   90.00
#
_symmetry.space_group_name_H-M   'P 1'
#
loop_
_entity.id
_entity.type
_entity.pdbx_description
1 polymer ?
#
loop_
_entity_poly.entity_id
_entity_poly.type
_entity_poly.pdbx_seq_one_letter_code
_entity_poly.pdbx_strand_id
1 'polypeptide(L)'
;TASSERLVHSGAELGQTAAGAEGQTEEKDMAMESEELGQALEQSGAEALQADIRQAMELSEEEALNAPVFDGPVYALRRFNKHSREMVEALIRSEALRPCCEQVADAGCELQPAWAGGALLLTPMTRKLYLELGLKLSAHHVFLLKDDVGRLQAAVGALPRSIRPKLRPDHRAARYTADPRTANLVREYGCG
;
A
#
# COMPACT_ATOMS: atom_id res chain seq x y z
N THR A 1 -13.77 -54.06 23.32
CA THR A 1 -13.84 -54.67 24.66
C THR A 1 -14.71 -53.80 25.52
N ALA A 2 -15.87 -54.33 25.95
CA ALA A 2 -16.69 -53.97 27.12
C ALA A 2 -17.12 -52.48 27.27
N SER A 3 -18.36 -52.06 27.52
CA SER A 3 -19.56 -52.61 28.18
C SER A 3 -20.73 -51.73 27.72
N SER A 4 -21.94 -52.19 27.37
CA SER A 4 -22.93 -52.95 28.13
C SER A 4 -23.28 -52.33 29.49
N GLU A 5 -24.28 -51.44 29.53
CA GLU A 5 -25.23 -51.41 30.65
C GLU A 5 -26.64 -51.03 30.15
N ARG A 6 -27.56 -51.99 30.36
CA ARG A 6 -29.01 -51.83 30.28
C ARG A 6 -29.48 -51.19 31.58
N LEU A 7 -30.48 -50.31 31.53
CA LEU A 7 -31.43 -50.19 32.63
C LEU A 7 -32.85 -49.99 32.10
N VAL A 8 -33.62 -51.07 32.23
CA VAL A 8 -35.08 -51.13 32.21
C VAL A 8 -35.61 -50.38 33.43
N HIS A 9 -36.63 -49.53 33.28
CA HIS A 9 -37.65 -49.35 34.30
C HIS A 9 -39.02 -49.25 33.64
N SER A 10 -39.85 -50.20 34.05
CA SER A 10 -41.27 -50.36 33.79
C SER A 10 -42.06 -49.44 34.73
N GLY A 11 -43.15 -48.86 34.25
CA GLY A 11 -44.03 -48.03 35.06
C GLY A 11 -45.28 -47.64 34.28
N ALA A 12 -46.28 -48.52 34.32
CA ALA A 12 -47.63 -48.25 33.85
C ALA A 12 -48.34 -47.30 34.83
N GLU A 13 -49.01 -46.28 34.31
CA GLU A 13 -50.20 -45.77 34.99
C GLU A 13 -51.24 -45.29 33.98
N LEU A 14 -52.42 -45.90 34.10
CA LEU A 14 -53.64 -45.60 33.37
C LEU A 14 -54.32 -44.40 34.03
N GLY A 15 -54.46 -43.31 33.30
CA GLY A 15 -55.25 -42.16 33.69
C GLY A 15 -56.02 -41.60 32.50
N GLN A 16 -57.20 -42.15 32.24
CA GLN A 16 -58.18 -41.56 31.34
C GLN A 16 -58.85 -40.38 32.04
N THR A 17 -58.65 -39.17 31.52
CA THR A 17 -59.57 -38.04 31.73
C THR A 17 -59.89 -37.43 30.38
N ALA A 18 -61.09 -37.72 29.91
CA ALA A 18 -61.72 -37.05 28.77
C ALA A 18 -62.22 -35.67 29.22
N ALA A 19 -61.67 -34.59 28.66
CA ALA A 19 -62.29 -33.27 28.56
C ALA A 19 -61.36 -32.31 27.79
N GLY A 20 -61.89 -31.57 26.81
CA GLY A 20 -61.25 -30.34 26.30
C GLY A 20 -60.61 -30.43 24.91
N ALA A 21 -61.41 -30.68 23.88
CA ALA A 21 -61.00 -30.53 22.48
C ALA A 21 -61.19 -29.08 21.98
N GLU A 22 -60.64 -28.08 22.69
CA GLU A 22 -60.70 -26.66 22.30
C GLU A 22 -59.39 -25.88 22.52
N GLY A 23 -58.25 -26.54 22.80
CA GLY A 23 -56.98 -25.86 23.12
C GLY A 23 -55.77 -26.13 22.20
N GLN A 24 -55.93 -26.86 21.09
CA GLN A 24 -54.79 -27.28 20.24
C GLN A 24 -54.54 -26.37 19.02
N THR A 25 -55.40 -25.38 18.78
CA THR A 25 -55.22 -24.41 17.68
C THR A 25 -54.30 -23.25 18.07
N GLU A 26 -54.38 -22.75 19.31
CA GLU A 26 -53.62 -21.56 19.75
C GLU A 26 -52.11 -21.80 19.89
N GLU A 27 -51.67 -22.99 20.29
CA GLU A 27 -50.24 -23.30 20.48
C GLU A 27 -49.50 -23.44 19.13
N LYS A 28 -50.23 -23.81 18.07
CA LYS A 28 -49.70 -23.90 16.70
C LYS A 28 -49.58 -22.54 16.05
N ASP A 29 -50.51 -21.63 16.35
CA ASP A 29 -50.51 -20.26 15.82
C ASP A 29 -49.37 -19.44 16.43
N MET A 30 -49.10 -19.58 17.74
CA MET A 30 -47.95 -18.89 18.38
C MET A 30 -46.58 -19.38 17.89
N ALA A 31 -46.44 -20.66 17.54
CA ALA A 31 -45.18 -21.20 17.01
C ALA A 31 -44.88 -20.65 15.60
N MET A 32 -45.92 -20.48 14.78
CA MET A 32 -45.80 -19.94 13.42
C MET A 32 -45.44 -18.45 13.44
N GLU A 33 -46.06 -17.67 14.34
CA GLU A 33 -45.73 -16.26 14.53
C GLU A 33 -44.30 -16.05 15.02
N SER A 34 -43.80 -16.93 15.90
CA SER A 34 -42.41 -16.83 16.39
C SER A 34 -41.37 -17.11 15.31
N GLU A 35 -41.68 -18.02 14.37
CA GLU A 35 -40.77 -18.36 13.27
C GLU A 35 -40.77 -17.26 12.20
N GLU A 36 -41.95 -16.67 11.91
CA GLU A 36 -42.09 -15.52 11.02
C GLU A 36 -41.35 -14.28 11.58
N LEU A 37 -41.46 -14.01 12.88
CA LEU A 37 -40.75 -12.91 13.54
C LEU A 37 -39.22 -13.09 13.50
N GLY A 38 -38.74 -14.32 13.67
CA GLY A 38 -37.32 -14.66 13.57
C GLY A 38 -36.75 -14.42 12.18
N GLN A 39 -37.48 -14.86 11.14
CA GLN A 39 -37.10 -14.64 9.75
C GLN A 39 -37.09 -13.14 9.40
N ALA A 40 -38.08 -12.38 9.86
CA ALA A 40 -38.12 -10.93 9.65
C ALA A 40 -36.94 -10.20 10.31
N LEU A 41 -36.50 -10.64 11.49
CA LEU A 41 -35.34 -10.05 12.17
C LEU A 41 -34.02 -10.33 11.44
N GLU A 42 -33.82 -11.58 10.98
CA GLU A 42 -32.64 -11.96 10.21
C GLU A 42 -32.58 -11.24 8.86
N GLN A 43 -33.73 -11.12 8.18
CA GLN A 43 -33.83 -10.41 6.91
C GLN A 43 -33.55 -8.92 7.07
N SER A 44 -34.13 -8.28 8.09
CA SER A 44 -33.87 -6.87 8.42
C SER A 44 -32.39 -6.62 8.77
N GLY A 45 -31.77 -7.53 9.53
CA GLY A 45 -30.34 -7.44 9.88
C GLY A 45 -29.41 -7.54 8.66
N ALA A 46 -29.72 -8.45 7.72
CA ALA A 46 -28.94 -8.61 6.49
C ALA A 46 -29.03 -7.37 5.58
N GLU A 47 -30.23 -6.78 5.47
CA GLU A 47 -30.46 -5.58 4.67
C GLU A 47 -29.73 -4.35 5.24
N ALA A 48 -29.74 -4.18 6.57
CA ALA A 48 -29.02 -3.10 7.23
C ALA A 48 -27.50 -3.18 6.99
N LEU A 49 -26.91 -4.38 7.14
CA LEU A 49 -25.48 -4.58 6.88
C LEU A 49 -25.13 -4.32 5.41
N GLN A 50 -26.00 -4.72 4.48
CA GLN A 50 -25.78 -4.49 3.06
C GLN A 50 -25.86 -3.01 2.69
N ALA A 51 -26.73 -2.24 3.35
CA ALA A 51 -26.80 -0.79 3.21
C ALA A 51 -25.52 -0.10 3.72
N ASP A 52 -25.02 -0.50 4.90
CA ASP A 52 -23.79 0.04 5.48
C ASP A 52 -22.57 -0.22 4.58
N ILE A 53 -22.44 -1.45 4.06
CA ILE A 53 -21.36 -1.81 3.13
C ILE A 53 -21.44 -0.95 1.86
N ARG A 54 -22.63 -0.75 1.30
CA ARG A 54 -22.82 0.09 0.12
C ARG A 54 -22.42 1.54 0.40
N GLN A 55 -22.88 2.09 1.51
CA GLN A 55 -22.55 3.46 1.91
C GLN A 55 -21.03 3.63 2.14
N ALA A 56 -20.37 2.65 2.76
CA ALA A 56 -18.92 2.67 2.95
C ALA A 56 -18.15 2.64 1.62
N MET A 57 -18.64 1.90 0.61
CA MET A 57 -18.04 1.91 -0.72
C MET A 57 -18.24 3.25 -1.43
N GLU A 58 -19.45 3.82 -1.39
CA GLU A 58 -19.75 5.12 -1.99
C GLU A 58 -18.87 6.23 -1.38
N LEU A 59 -18.73 6.25 -0.05
CA LEU A 59 -17.83 7.18 0.64
C LEU A 59 -16.36 6.96 0.27
N SER A 60 -15.92 5.71 0.11
CA SER A 60 -14.55 5.39 -0.30
C SER A 60 -14.25 5.85 -1.73
N GLU A 61 -15.23 5.78 -2.64
CA GLU A 61 -15.07 6.27 -4.01
C GLU A 61 -14.98 7.80 -4.04
N GLU A 62 -15.83 8.50 -3.28
CA GLU A 62 -15.79 9.97 -3.17
C GLU A 62 -14.49 10.46 -2.51
N GLU A 63 -14.02 9.78 -1.46
CA GLU A 63 -12.74 10.08 -0.84
C GLU A 63 -11.56 9.77 -1.77
N ALA A 64 -11.62 8.72 -2.59
CA ALA A 64 -10.57 8.41 -3.56
C ALA A 64 -10.52 9.44 -4.70
N LEU A 65 -11.66 9.97 -5.13
CA LEU A 65 -11.76 11.02 -6.15
C LEU A 65 -11.35 12.40 -5.63
N ASN A 66 -11.64 12.69 -4.35
CA ASN A 66 -11.30 13.96 -3.70
C ASN A 66 -9.99 13.92 -2.90
N ALA A 67 -9.33 12.76 -2.83
CA ALA A 67 -7.99 12.65 -2.28
C ALA A 67 -7.10 13.63 -3.07
N PRO A 68 -6.36 14.53 -2.39
CA PRO A 68 -5.44 15.40 -3.09
C PRO A 68 -4.52 14.51 -3.90
N VAL A 69 -4.58 14.64 -5.23
CA VAL A 69 -3.58 14.05 -6.13
C VAL A 69 -2.26 14.60 -5.61
N PHE A 70 -1.50 13.74 -4.92
CA PHE A 70 -0.20 14.12 -4.40
C PHE A 70 0.67 14.34 -5.64
N ASP A 71 0.69 15.56 -6.14
CA ASP A 71 1.58 16.03 -7.21
C ASP A 71 2.99 16.23 -6.63
N GLY A 72 3.42 15.22 -5.87
CA GLY A 72 4.73 15.16 -5.28
C GLY A 72 5.76 14.89 -6.37
N PRO A 73 7.02 15.27 -6.12
CA PRO A 73 8.10 15.01 -7.05
C PRO A 73 8.20 13.50 -7.35
N VAL A 74 8.05 13.13 -8.62
CA VAL A 74 8.23 11.75 -9.06
C VAL A 74 9.71 11.49 -9.27
N TYR A 75 10.29 10.63 -8.44
CA TYR A 75 11.69 10.25 -8.54
C TYR A 75 11.93 9.10 -9.52
N ALA A 76 13.13 9.05 -10.08
CA ALA A 76 13.61 7.98 -10.95
C ALA A 76 14.96 7.44 -10.45
N LEU A 77 15.10 6.12 -10.42
CA LEU A 77 16.37 5.44 -10.19
C LEU A 77 16.88 4.84 -11.50
N ARG A 78 18.11 5.20 -11.85
CA ARG A 78 18.81 4.65 -13.00
C ARG A 78 20.08 3.96 -12.56
N ARG A 79 20.54 3.02 -13.40
CA ARG A 79 21.78 2.29 -13.17
C ARG A 79 22.68 2.38 -14.40
N PHE A 80 23.93 2.73 -14.18
CA PHE A 80 24.98 2.63 -15.18
C PHE A 80 25.52 1.21 -15.26
N ASN A 81 25.84 0.75 -16.47
CA ASN A 81 26.49 -0.55 -16.67
C ASN A 81 27.99 -0.57 -16.30
N LYS A 82 28.61 0.61 -16.21
CA LYS A 82 30.01 0.81 -15.78
C LYS A 82 30.10 2.07 -14.95
N HIS A 83 31.11 2.15 -14.09
CA HIS A 83 31.35 3.31 -13.25
C HIS A 83 32.85 3.57 -13.21
N SER A 84 33.24 4.81 -13.53
CA SER A 84 34.59 5.31 -13.33
C SER A 84 34.52 6.72 -12.77
N ARG A 85 35.54 7.11 -12.02
CA ARG A 85 35.65 8.48 -11.47
C ARG A 85 35.63 9.53 -12.57
N GLU A 86 36.37 9.29 -13.64
CA GLU A 86 36.41 10.18 -14.82
C GLU A 86 35.02 10.39 -15.44
N MET A 87 34.22 9.32 -15.57
CA MET A 87 32.86 9.40 -16.09
C MET A 87 31.97 10.25 -15.19
N VAL A 88 32.03 10.05 -13.87
CA VAL A 88 31.26 10.83 -12.91
C VAL A 88 31.65 12.31 -12.94
N GLU A 89 32.94 12.61 -12.90
CA GLU A 89 33.43 13.99 -12.97
C GLU A 89 33.00 14.68 -14.26
N ALA A 90 33.04 13.97 -15.39
CA ALA A 90 32.56 14.49 -16.67
C ALA A 90 31.05 14.73 -16.70
N LEU A 91 30.26 13.89 -16.03
CA LEU A 91 28.81 14.10 -15.87
C LEU A 91 28.50 15.31 -15.00
N ILE A 92 29.18 15.47 -13.86
CA ILE A 92 28.98 16.61 -12.94
C ILE A 92 29.36 17.93 -13.63
N ARG A 93 30.39 17.93 -14.49
CA ARG A 93 30.78 19.11 -15.28
C ARG A 93 29.92 19.33 -16.53
N SER A 94 28.96 18.46 -16.81
CA SER A 94 28.13 18.57 -18.01
C SER A 94 27.14 19.72 -17.90
N GLU A 95 27.12 20.55 -18.93
CA GLU A 95 26.14 21.62 -19.16
C GLU A 95 24.69 21.14 -18.98
N ALA A 96 24.37 19.95 -19.48
CA ALA A 96 23.01 19.39 -19.42
C ALA A 96 22.55 19.10 -17.98
N LEU A 97 23.46 18.75 -17.08
CA LEU A 97 23.18 18.43 -15.67
C LEU A 97 23.42 19.60 -14.73
N ARG A 98 23.88 20.76 -15.23
CA ARG A 98 24.17 21.92 -14.39
C ARG A 98 22.97 22.34 -13.52
N PRO A 99 21.74 22.44 -14.03
CA PRO A 99 20.59 22.84 -13.21
C PRO A 99 20.32 21.88 -12.05
N CYS A 100 20.48 20.57 -12.28
CA CYS A 100 20.31 19.56 -11.23
C CYS A 100 21.42 19.67 -10.18
N CYS A 101 22.66 19.94 -10.60
CA CYS A 101 23.79 20.08 -9.69
C CYS A 101 23.69 21.35 -8.84
N GLU A 102 23.27 22.47 -9.44
CA GLU A 102 23.00 23.72 -8.74
C GLU A 102 21.89 23.53 -7.71
N GLN A 103 20.78 22.89 -8.07
CA GLN A 103 19.69 22.62 -7.13
C GLN A 103 20.13 21.80 -5.92
N VAL A 104 20.99 20.79 -6.11
CA VAL A 104 21.56 19.99 -5.02
C VAL A 104 22.48 20.84 -4.14
N ALA A 105 23.32 21.67 -4.75
CA ALA A 105 24.25 22.54 -4.05
C ALA A 105 23.54 23.65 -3.25
N ASP A 106 22.53 24.28 -3.84
CA ASP A 106 21.70 25.33 -3.21
C ASP A 106 20.96 24.79 -1.97
N ALA A 107 20.57 23.51 -2.01
CA ALA A 107 20.00 22.81 -0.87
C ALA A 107 21.03 22.35 0.18
N GLY A 108 22.32 22.67 0.00
CA GLY A 108 23.41 22.23 0.89
C GLY A 108 23.63 20.72 0.90
N CYS A 109 23.20 20.02 -0.15
CA CYS A 109 23.31 18.57 -0.26
C CYS A 109 24.56 18.18 -1.08
N GLU A 110 25.07 16.97 -0.82
CA GLU A 110 26.19 16.42 -1.58
C GLU A 110 25.68 15.64 -2.80
N LEU A 111 26.38 15.76 -3.94
CA LEU A 111 26.09 14.98 -5.15
C LEU A 111 26.48 13.50 -5.01
N GLN A 112 27.49 13.19 -4.18
CA GLN A 112 27.98 11.83 -3.96
C GLN A 112 28.26 11.55 -2.48
N PRO A 113 27.23 11.52 -1.64
CA PRO A 113 27.43 11.30 -0.22
C PRO A 113 27.90 9.88 0.07
N ALA A 114 28.81 9.73 1.03
CA ALA A 114 29.33 8.44 1.45
C ALA A 114 28.22 7.50 1.98
N TRP A 115 27.18 8.06 2.61
CA TRP A 115 26.05 7.29 3.15
C TRP A 115 25.16 6.67 2.06
N ALA A 116 25.22 7.13 0.81
CA ALA A 116 24.50 6.56 -0.33
C ALA A 116 25.34 5.55 -1.14
N GLY A 117 26.44 5.05 -0.56
CA GLY A 117 27.31 4.07 -1.23
C GLY A 117 28.00 4.64 -2.47
N GLY A 118 28.22 5.95 -2.51
CA GLY A 118 28.85 6.66 -3.64
C GLY A 118 27.93 6.85 -4.85
N ALA A 119 26.63 6.63 -4.72
CA ALA A 119 25.66 6.92 -5.77
C ALA A 119 25.65 8.41 -6.14
N LEU A 120 25.29 8.72 -7.38
CA LEU A 120 25.13 10.10 -7.86
C LEU A 120 23.69 10.57 -7.59
N LEU A 121 23.53 11.58 -6.74
CA LEU A 121 22.24 12.17 -6.39
C LEU A 121 22.11 13.51 -7.12
N LEU A 122 21.18 13.60 -8.07
CA LEU A 122 20.90 14.80 -8.87
C LEU A 122 19.63 15.52 -8.41
N THR A 123 19.20 15.25 -7.18
CA THR A 123 18.07 15.91 -6.53
C THR A 123 18.39 16.02 -5.03
N PRO A 124 17.99 17.10 -4.35
CA PRO A 124 18.22 17.26 -2.92
C PRO A 124 17.71 16.04 -2.14
N MET A 125 18.60 15.40 -1.40
CA MET A 125 18.30 14.18 -0.67
C MET A 125 19.08 14.17 0.64
N THR A 126 18.35 14.11 1.75
CA THR A 126 18.94 13.98 3.09
C THR A 126 19.11 12.51 3.46
N ARG A 127 20.02 12.23 4.41
CA ARG A 127 20.20 10.88 4.95
C ARG A 127 18.93 10.33 5.61
N LYS A 128 18.13 11.19 6.26
CA LYS A 128 16.85 10.82 6.88
C LYS A 128 15.88 10.29 5.81
N LEU A 129 15.67 11.07 4.75
CA LEU A 129 14.79 10.67 3.64
C LEU A 129 15.27 9.39 2.95
N TYR A 130 16.58 9.24 2.75
CA TYR A 130 17.16 8.00 2.20
C TYR A 130 16.82 6.75 3.04
N LEU A 131 16.88 6.87 4.37
CA LEU A 131 16.56 5.78 5.30
C LEU A 131 15.06 5.49 5.33
N GLU A 132 14.21 6.53 5.33
CA GLU A 132 12.76 6.41 5.27
C GLU A 132 12.29 5.74 3.99
N LEU A 133 12.91 6.09 2.85
CA LEU A 133 12.68 5.44 1.58
C LEU A 133 13.29 4.03 1.52
N GLY A 134 14.02 3.57 2.55
CA GLY A 134 14.59 2.22 2.60
C GLY A 134 15.48 1.88 1.39
N LEU A 135 16.11 2.88 0.76
CA LEU A 135 16.88 2.70 -0.46
C LEU A 135 18.18 1.96 -0.17
N LYS A 136 18.64 1.18 -1.15
CA LYS A 136 19.96 0.52 -1.12
C LYS A 136 20.73 0.89 -2.38
N LEU A 137 21.33 2.08 -2.36
CA LEU A 137 22.09 2.62 -3.47
C LEU A 137 23.57 2.16 -3.44
N SER A 138 24.24 2.34 -4.57
CA SER A 138 25.66 2.03 -4.77
C SER A 138 26.22 2.92 -5.87
N ALA A 139 27.54 2.95 -6.05
CA ALA A 139 28.22 3.83 -7.02
C ALA A 139 27.69 3.78 -8.46
N HIS A 140 27.08 2.67 -8.88
CA HIS A 140 26.49 2.54 -10.22
C HIS A 140 25.11 3.18 -10.37
N HIS A 141 24.51 3.63 -9.26
CA HIS A 141 23.16 4.18 -9.24
C HIS A 141 23.17 5.70 -9.38
N VAL A 142 22.13 6.20 -10.05
CA VAL A 142 21.81 7.62 -10.15
C VAL A 142 20.38 7.83 -9.71
N PHE A 143 20.19 8.73 -8.76
CA PHE A 143 18.89 9.12 -8.25
C PHE A 143 18.59 10.56 -8.68
N LEU A 144 17.43 10.78 -9.30
CA LEU A 144 17.07 12.06 -9.91
C LEU A 144 15.54 12.20 -10.02
N LEU A 145 15.05 13.38 -10.37
CA LEU A 145 13.65 13.56 -10.76
C LEU A 145 13.36 12.87 -12.10
N LYS A 146 12.12 12.40 -12.29
CA LYS A 146 11.68 11.75 -13.52
C LYS A 146 11.83 12.67 -14.73
N ASP A 147 11.60 13.96 -14.56
CA ASP A 147 11.68 14.96 -15.62
C ASP A 147 13.13 15.23 -16.06
N ASP A 148 14.10 15.06 -15.16
CA ASP A 148 15.52 15.25 -15.44
C ASP A 148 16.18 14.04 -16.12
N VAL A 149 15.45 12.95 -16.34
CA VAL A 149 15.98 11.77 -17.05
C VAL A 149 16.48 12.13 -18.44
N GLY A 150 15.81 13.04 -19.14
CA GLY A 150 16.25 13.53 -20.45
C GLY A 150 17.59 14.24 -20.39
N ARG A 151 17.82 15.05 -19.34
CA ARG A 151 19.10 15.76 -19.11
C ARG A 151 20.24 14.77 -18.85
N LEU A 152 20.00 13.76 -18.03
CA LEU A 152 20.98 12.70 -17.77
C LEU A 152 21.35 11.93 -19.06
N GLN A 153 20.35 11.62 -19.89
CA GLN A 153 20.60 10.95 -21.17
C GLN A 153 21.41 11.84 -22.14
N ALA A 154 21.11 13.13 -22.20
CA ALA A 154 21.87 14.08 -23.00
C ALA A 154 23.33 14.18 -22.52
N ALA A 155 23.56 14.30 -21.21
CA ALA A 155 24.90 14.35 -20.62
C ALA A 155 25.71 13.06 -20.92
N VAL A 156 25.10 11.88 -20.74
CA VAL A 156 25.72 10.60 -21.10
C VAL A 156 26.02 10.55 -22.61
N GLY A 157 25.10 11.04 -23.45
CA GLY A 157 25.27 11.10 -24.90
C GLY A 157 26.42 11.99 -25.36
N ALA A 158 26.76 13.03 -24.60
CA ALA A 158 27.87 13.93 -24.87
C ALA A 158 29.24 13.35 -24.50
N LEU A 159 29.29 12.31 -23.64
CA LEU A 159 30.56 11.70 -23.22
C LEU A 159 31.30 10.99 -24.38
N PRO A 160 32.64 10.97 -24.37
CA PRO A 160 33.44 10.14 -25.27
C PRO A 160 33.02 8.67 -25.21
N ARG A 161 33.06 7.98 -26.36
CA ARG A 161 32.61 6.56 -26.46
C ARG A 161 33.33 5.63 -25.48
N SER A 162 34.60 5.87 -25.18
CA SER A 162 35.41 5.09 -24.24
C SER A 162 34.82 5.07 -22.82
N ILE A 163 34.33 6.22 -22.33
CA ILE A 163 33.82 6.38 -20.96
C ILE A 163 32.29 6.43 -20.88
N ARG A 164 31.59 6.54 -22.00
CA ARG A 164 30.12 6.59 -22.07
C ARG A 164 29.45 5.32 -21.51
N PRO A 165 28.69 5.39 -20.39
CA PRO A 165 27.94 4.26 -19.87
C PRO A 165 26.63 4.03 -20.64
N LYS A 166 26.07 2.83 -20.50
CA LYS A 166 24.68 2.54 -20.85
C LYS A 166 23.82 2.80 -19.62
N LEU A 167 22.72 3.52 -19.80
CA LEU A 167 21.74 3.81 -18.75
C LEU A 167 20.62 2.77 -18.80
N ARG A 168 20.33 2.12 -17.67
CA ARG A 168 19.21 1.18 -17.51
C ARG A 168 18.24 1.70 -16.45
N PRO A 169 16.92 1.49 -16.60
CA PRO A 169 16.01 1.58 -15.47
C PRO A 169 16.42 0.57 -14.40
N ASP A 170 16.41 0.98 -13.12
CA ASP A 170 16.53 0.02 -12.04
C ASP A 170 15.14 -0.32 -11.50
N HIS A 171 14.72 -1.58 -11.67
CA HIS A 171 13.40 -2.04 -11.27
C HIS A 171 13.19 -2.03 -9.75
N ARG A 172 14.25 -1.84 -8.95
CA ARG A 172 14.12 -1.64 -7.51
C ARG A 172 13.38 -0.35 -7.14
N ALA A 173 13.40 0.68 -8.00
CA ALA A 173 12.62 1.89 -7.76
C ALA A 173 11.10 1.72 -7.94
N ALA A 174 10.67 0.77 -8.79
CA ALA A 174 9.25 0.56 -9.05
C ALA A 174 8.48 0.05 -7.81
N ARG A 175 9.20 -0.45 -6.78
CA ARG A 175 8.58 -0.93 -5.54
C ARG A 175 8.29 0.19 -4.53
N TYR A 176 8.80 1.40 -4.72
CA TYR A 176 8.66 2.48 -3.72
C TYR A 176 7.49 3.43 -3.99
N THR A 177 7.03 3.56 -5.24
CA THR A 177 5.86 4.41 -5.57
C THR A 177 4.52 3.69 -5.41
N ALA A 178 4.53 2.39 -5.09
CA ALA A 178 3.34 1.55 -5.07
C ALA A 178 2.96 1.04 -3.66
N ASP A 179 3.69 1.43 -2.61
CA ASP A 179 3.30 1.08 -1.24
C ASP A 179 2.46 2.23 -0.64
N PRO A 180 1.14 2.05 -0.47
CA PRO A 180 0.26 3.05 0.14
C PRO A 180 0.61 3.36 1.60
N ARG A 181 1.45 2.55 2.27
CA ARG A 181 1.92 2.83 3.63
C ARG A 181 2.93 3.98 3.69
N THR A 182 3.66 4.23 2.61
CA THR A 182 4.62 5.34 2.52
C THR A 182 3.94 6.70 2.28
N ALA A 183 2.70 6.73 1.77
CA ALA A 183 1.93 7.97 1.61
C ALA A 183 1.50 8.57 2.96
N ASN A 184 1.42 7.76 4.02
CA ASN A 184 0.99 8.22 5.34
C ASN A 184 2.12 8.82 6.19
N LEU A 185 3.40 8.60 5.87
CA LEU A 185 4.51 9.10 6.69
C LEU A 185 4.83 10.59 6.48
N VAL A 186 4.35 11.20 5.40
CA VAL A 186 4.54 12.64 5.13
C VAL A 186 3.59 13.52 5.98
N ARG A 187 2.56 12.92 6.60
CA ARG A 187 1.63 13.65 7.49
C ARG A 187 2.20 13.96 8.87
N GLU A 188 3.20 13.23 9.36
CA GLU A 188 3.70 13.39 10.75
C GLU A 188 4.88 14.36 10.91
N TYR A 189 5.51 14.83 9.83
CA TYR A 189 6.66 15.74 9.92
C TYR A 189 6.43 17.05 9.15
N GLY A 190 5.27 17.67 9.36
CA GLY A 190 5.05 19.07 9.01
C GLY A 190 6.08 19.97 9.70
N CYS A 191 6.92 20.63 8.92
CA CYS A 191 7.77 21.72 9.37
C CYS A 191 6.90 22.78 10.06
N GLY A 192 7.18 23.02 11.35
CA GLY A 192 6.91 24.30 12.00
C GLY A 192 7.96 25.34 11.65
#